data_AF-A0A820P2R6-F1
#
_entry.id   AF-A0A820P2R6-F1
#
_cell.length_a   1.000
_cell.length_b   1.000
_cell.length_c   1.000
_cell.angle_alpha   90.00
_cell.angle_beta   90.00
_cell.angle_gamma   90.00
#
_symmetry.space_group_name_H-M   'P 1'
#
loop_
_entity.id
_entity.type
_entity.pdbx_description
1 polymer ?
#
loop_
_entity_poly.entity_id
_entity_poly.type
_entity_poly.pdbx_seq_one_letter_code
_entity_poly.pdbx_strand_id
1 'polypeptide(L)'
;LGESASTQTFEWNERDKNLITVEDFYMKKYGIELEYPSLPVVTMRNGSFLPMEFLGVEPVRVKRITDEQRAMVCQKSSLNPSDYYQSIISVRNNTEEQYFENDPFIAAWNLQIDPKMHITSARIIPPPTIIYNSRYQISPQNGSPPSVWQSTNIKFYHPT
;
A
#
# COMPACT_ATOMS: atom_id res chain seq x y z
N LEU A 1 -0.71 6.07 -30.14
CA LEU A 1 0.56 5.57 -29.58
C LEU A 1 1.63 6.58 -29.97
N GLY A 2 2.55 6.94 -29.07
CA GLY A 2 3.61 7.92 -29.38
C GLY A 2 4.56 7.41 -30.47
N GLU A 3 5.29 8.32 -31.12
CA GLU A 3 6.34 7.96 -32.08
C GLU A 3 7.55 7.32 -31.38
N SER A 4 8.35 6.54 -32.11
CA SER A 4 9.55 5.89 -31.56
C SER A 4 10.68 6.89 -31.30
N ALA A 5 11.63 6.56 -30.45
CA ALA A 5 12.81 7.41 -30.21
C ALA A 5 13.67 7.61 -31.48
N SER A 6 13.66 6.63 -32.39
CA SER A 6 14.33 6.70 -33.69
C SER A 6 13.64 7.61 -34.71
N THR A 7 12.34 7.86 -34.58
CA THR A 7 11.57 8.66 -35.55
C THR A 7 11.22 10.05 -35.01
N GLN A 8 10.92 10.14 -33.71
CA GLN A 8 10.56 11.41 -33.07
C GLN A 8 11.73 12.38 -33.17
N THR A 9 11.48 13.54 -33.77
CA THR A 9 12.45 14.62 -33.87
C THR A 9 12.05 15.84 -33.04
N PHE A 10 13.05 16.66 -32.70
CA PHE A 10 12.86 17.98 -32.09
C PHE A 10 13.99 18.93 -32.51
N GLU A 11 13.76 20.24 -32.37
CA GLU A 11 14.77 21.25 -32.67
C GLU A 11 15.86 21.24 -31.60
N TRP A 12 17.11 21.01 -32.01
CA TRP A 12 18.28 21.02 -31.13
C TRP A 12 19.23 22.17 -31.52
N ASN A 13 19.53 23.01 -30.51
CA ASN A 13 20.29 24.26 -30.58
C ASN A 13 19.55 25.46 -31.22
N GLU A 14 19.50 26.59 -30.51
CA GLU A 14 18.80 27.82 -30.94
C GLU A 14 19.43 28.50 -32.16
N ARG A 15 20.71 28.18 -32.48
CA ARG A 15 21.47 28.85 -33.55
C ARG A 15 21.18 28.31 -34.95
N ASP A 16 21.03 27.00 -35.08
CA ASP A 16 20.94 26.32 -36.38
C ASP A 16 19.59 25.61 -36.60
N LYS A 17 18.72 25.51 -35.58
CA LYS A 17 17.41 24.83 -35.65
C LYS A 17 17.47 23.46 -36.33
N ASN A 18 18.52 22.69 -36.07
CA ASN A 18 18.65 21.37 -36.67
C ASN A 18 17.67 20.41 -35.98
N LEU A 19 16.82 19.78 -36.78
CA LEU A 19 15.98 18.68 -36.32
C LEU A 19 16.88 17.46 -36.05
N ILE A 20 16.80 16.92 -34.84
CA ILE A 20 17.51 15.71 -34.43
C ILE A 20 16.51 14.71 -33.85
N THR A 21 16.76 13.42 -34.05
CA THR A 21 15.96 12.37 -33.41
C THR A 21 16.28 12.31 -31.91
N VAL A 22 15.34 11.77 -31.12
CA VAL A 22 15.57 11.56 -29.69
C VAL A 22 16.75 10.59 -29.47
N GLU A 23 16.84 9.53 -30.28
CA GLU A 23 17.95 8.58 -30.29
C GLU A 23 19.31 9.27 -30.51
N ASP A 24 19.46 10.01 -31.63
CA ASP A 24 20.71 10.69 -31.96
C ASP A 24 21.10 11.73 -30.92
N PHE A 25 20.11 12.41 -30.32
CA PHE A 25 20.36 13.39 -29.27
C PHE A 25 20.97 12.75 -28.01
N TYR A 26 20.43 11.62 -27.56
CA TYR A 26 20.96 10.92 -26.39
C TYR A 26 22.37 10.39 -26.63
N MET A 27 22.64 9.90 -27.84
CA MET A 27 23.98 9.48 -28.24
C MET A 27 24.95 10.67 -28.31
N LYS A 28 24.57 11.79 -28.93
CA LYS A 28 25.47 12.95 -29.08
C LYS A 28 25.69 13.74 -27.79
N LYS A 29 24.64 13.95 -26.99
CA LYS A 29 24.72 14.80 -25.79
C LYS A 29 25.23 14.04 -24.58
N TYR A 30 24.79 12.79 -24.40
CA TYR A 30 25.10 12.00 -23.21
C TYR A 30 26.03 10.81 -23.49
N GLY A 31 26.29 10.48 -24.76
CA GLY A 31 27.10 9.31 -25.12
C GLY A 31 26.38 7.98 -24.86
N ILE A 32 25.04 7.99 -24.82
CA ILE A 32 24.23 6.82 -24.48
C ILE A 32 23.53 6.31 -25.73
N GLU A 33 23.79 5.06 -26.09
CA GLU A 33 23.07 4.32 -27.12
C GLU A 33 21.80 3.72 -26.50
N LEU A 34 20.65 3.96 -27.12
CA LEU A 34 19.37 3.40 -26.67
C LEU A 34 19.33 1.92 -27.06
N GLU A 35 18.99 1.03 -26.13
CA GLU A 35 18.85 -0.40 -26.44
C GLU A 35 17.54 -0.71 -27.18
N TYR A 36 16.52 0.12 -26.96
CA TYR A 36 15.16 -0.06 -27.47
C TYR A 36 14.63 1.21 -28.17
N PRO A 37 15.30 1.69 -29.24
CA PRO A 37 14.92 2.92 -29.94
C PRO A 37 13.56 2.83 -30.66
N SER A 38 13.03 1.61 -30.85
CA SER A 38 11.71 1.35 -31.42
C SER A 38 10.55 1.61 -30.44
N LEU A 39 10.84 1.75 -29.15
CA LEU A 39 9.84 2.05 -28.14
C LEU A 39 9.34 3.50 -28.27
N PRO A 40 8.06 3.77 -27.93
CA PRO A 40 7.53 5.11 -27.97
C PRO A 40 8.24 6.04 -26.97
N VAL A 41 8.36 7.31 -27.33
CA VAL A 41 8.79 8.37 -26.41
C VAL A 41 7.61 8.93 -25.62
N VAL A 42 7.88 9.39 -24.40
CA VAL A 42 6.91 10.06 -23.56
C VAL A 42 7.08 11.57 -23.67
N THR A 43 6.01 12.26 -24.04
CA THR A 43 5.96 13.73 -24.06
C THR A 43 5.62 14.25 -22.67
N MET A 44 6.49 15.07 -22.12
CA MET A 44 6.27 15.79 -20.88
C MET A 44 5.43 17.05 -21.12
N ARG A 45 4.79 17.56 -20.06
CA ARG A 45 3.95 18.77 -20.15
C ARG A 45 4.72 20.01 -20.63
N ASN A 46 6.02 20.06 -20.39
CA ASN A 46 6.91 21.13 -20.85
C ASN A 46 7.36 20.97 -22.32
N GLY A 47 6.83 19.98 -23.05
CA GLY A 47 7.18 19.72 -24.45
C GLY A 47 8.48 18.94 -24.65
N SER A 48 9.13 18.47 -23.57
CA SER A 48 10.31 17.60 -23.68
C SER A 48 9.92 16.16 -24.02
N PHE A 49 10.77 15.45 -24.76
CA PHE A 49 10.62 14.03 -25.08
C PHE A 49 11.60 13.19 -24.28
N LEU A 50 11.10 12.16 -23.61
CA LEU A 50 11.90 11.24 -22.81
C LEU A 50 11.75 9.81 -23.33
N PRO A 51 12.85 9.10 -23.66
CA PRO A 51 12.82 7.67 -23.93
C PRO A 51 12.26 6.88 -22.75
N MET A 52 11.45 5.86 -23.01
CA MET A 52 10.88 5.03 -21.94
C MET A 52 11.95 4.31 -21.10
N GLU A 53 13.14 4.05 -21.65
CA GLU A 53 14.26 3.41 -20.95
C GLU A 53 14.72 4.17 -19.71
N PHE A 54 14.57 5.50 -19.68
CA PHE A 54 15.02 6.33 -18.57
C PHE A 54 13.90 6.77 -17.64
N LEU A 55 12.68 6.22 -17.82
CA LEU A 55 11.52 6.61 -17.03
C LEU A 55 11.23 5.58 -15.94
N GLY A 56 11.36 6.01 -14.69
CA GLY A 56 10.79 5.30 -13.54
C GLY A 56 9.33 5.67 -13.37
N VAL A 57 8.49 4.67 -13.08
CA VAL A 57 7.12 4.92 -12.64
C VAL A 57 7.14 5.14 -11.14
N GLU A 58 6.91 6.38 -10.70
CA GLU A 58 6.67 6.67 -9.29
C GLU A 58 5.45 5.84 -8.81
N PRO A 59 5.45 5.24 -7.60
CA PRO A 59 4.30 4.51 -7.07
C PRO A 59 3.06 5.40 -6.91
N VAL A 60 2.29 5.57 -7.99
CA VAL A 60 1.06 6.35 -8.00
C VAL A 60 -0.07 5.57 -7.32
N ARG A 61 -0.49 6.01 -6.13
CA ARG A 61 -1.65 5.45 -5.41
C ARG A 61 -2.97 6.00 -5.93
N VAL A 62 -3.39 5.72 -7.16
CA VAL A 62 -4.73 6.16 -7.61
C VAL A 62 -5.39 5.34 -8.72
N LYS A 63 -5.22 4.01 -8.75
CA LYS A 63 -6.06 3.15 -9.61
C LYS A 63 -6.89 2.19 -8.78
N ARG A 64 -8.12 1.96 -9.23
CA ARG A 64 -8.98 0.90 -8.70
C ARG A 64 -8.28 -0.43 -9.00
N ILE A 65 -7.77 -1.08 -7.95
CA ILE A 65 -7.13 -2.40 -8.07
C ILE A 65 -8.15 -3.44 -8.55
N THR A 66 -7.68 -4.40 -9.34
CA THR A 66 -8.50 -5.52 -9.83
C THR A 66 -8.93 -6.41 -8.66
N ASP A 67 -9.96 -7.24 -8.84
CA ASP A 67 -10.44 -8.10 -7.76
C ASP A 67 -9.39 -9.16 -7.35
N GLU A 68 -8.55 -9.61 -8.29
CA GLU A 68 -7.38 -10.45 -8.00
C GLU A 68 -6.33 -9.72 -7.14
N GLN A 69 -6.01 -8.47 -7.50
CA GLN A 69 -5.08 -7.64 -6.72
C GLN A 69 -5.65 -7.36 -5.32
N ARG A 70 -6.97 -7.14 -5.19
CA ARG A 70 -7.65 -6.99 -3.89
C ARG A 70 -7.52 -8.24 -3.04
N ALA A 71 -7.76 -9.41 -3.62
CA ALA A 71 -7.63 -10.68 -2.92
C ALA A 71 -6.19 -10.87 -2.41
N MET A 72 -5.19 -10.55 -3.23
CA MET A 72 -3.78 -10.61 -2.84
C MET A 72 -3.45 -9.64 -1.69
N VAL A 73 -3.91 -8.39 -1.78
CA VAL A 73 -3.70 -7.38 -0.72
C VAL A 73 -4.35 -7.85 0.58
N CYS A 74 -5.61 -8.29 0.52
CA CYS A 74 -6.35 -8.80 1.67
C CYS A 74 -5.63 -9.98 2.33
N GLN A 75 -5.16 -10.95 1.54
CA GLN A 75 -4.41 -12.09 2.04
C GLN A 75 -3.10 -11.67 2.71
N LYS A 76 -2.35 -10.74 2.10
CA LYS A 76 -1.09 -10.23 2.65
C LYS A 76 -1.28 -9.38 3.91
N SER A 77 -2.37 -8.62 4.00
CA SER A 77 -2.64 -7.76 5.17
C SER A 77 -3.34 -8.48 6.32
N SER A 78 -3.94 -9.64 6.07
CA SER A 78 -4.64 -10.43 7.08
C SER A 78 -3.63 -11.28 7.87
N LEU A 79 -3.01 -10.66 8.88
CA LEU A 79 -2.06 -11.31 9.77
C LEU A 79 -2.76 -11.80 11.04
N ASN A 80 -2.32 -12.94 11.58
CA ASN A 80 -2.76 -13.38 12.90
C ASN A 80 -2.23 -12.42 13.97
N PRO A 81 -2.88 -12.32 15.15
CA PRO A 81 -2.44 -11.39 16.20
C PRO A 81 -0.97 -11.55 16.62
N SER A 82 -0.46 -12.78 16.67
CA SER A 82 0.95 -13.06 16.99
C SER A 82 1.90 -12.51 15.91
N ASP A 83 1.58 -12.77 14.63
CA ASP A 83 2.41 -12.31 13.51
C ASP A 83 2.38 -10.79 13.40
N TYR A 84 1.21 -10.19 13.60
CA TYR A 84 1.03 -8.74 13.63
C TYR A 84 1.85 -8.10 14.77
N TYR A 85 1.81 -8.67 15.97
CA TYR A 85 2.62 -8.22 17.10
C TYR A 85 4.12 -8.26 16.79
N GLN A 86 4.61 -9.36 16.22
CA GLN A 86 6.01 -9.48 15.82
C GLN A 86 6.39 -8.47 14.74
N SER A 87 5.50 -8.22 13.77
CA SER A 87 5.75 -7.22 12.71
C SER A 87 5.92 -5.80 13.27
N ILE A 88 5.14 -5.43 14.29
CA ILE A 88 5.28 -4.11 14.92
C ILE A 88 6.59 -4.02 15.69
N ILE A 89 6.97 -5.07 16.42
CA ILE A 89 8.25 -5.12 17.15
C ILE A 89 9.43 -5.06 16.18
N SER A 90 9.38 -5.79 15.07
CA SER A 90 10.45 -5.78 14.08
C SER A 90 10.64 -4.39 13.50
N VAL A 91 9.55 -3.68 13.20
CA VAL A 91 9.62 -2.29 12.72
C VAL A 91 10.16 -1.36 13.79
N ARG A 92 9.68 -1.48 15.04
CA ARG A 92 10.15 -0.63 16.15
C ARG A 92 11.63 -0.80 16.48
N ASN A 93 12.16 -2.01 16.29
CA ASN A 93 13.57 -2.34 16.53
C ASN A 93 14.45 -2.07 15.31
N ASN A 94 13.88 -1.75 14.14
CA ASN A 94 14.65 -1.47 12.94
C ASN A 94 15.24 -0.05 13.01
N THR A 95 16.50 0.03 13.38
CA THR A 95 17.24 1.28 13.51
C THR A 95 17.63 1.93 12.18
N GLU A 96 17.55 1.21 11.06
CA GLU A 96 17.83 1.78 9.74
C GLU A 96 16.65 2.58 9.20
N GLU A 97 15.42 2.18 9.55
CA GLU A 97 14.19 2.80 9.04
C GLU A 97 13.55 3.75 10.05
N GLN A 98 13.58 3.44 11.35
CA GLN A 98 12.83 4.17 12.39
C GLN A 98 13.59 4.22 13.73
N TYR A 99 14.63 5.05 13.80
CA TYR A 99 15.40 5.23 15.03
C TYR A 99 14.99 6.48 15.82
N PHE A 100 13.91 6.34 16.58
CA PHE A 100 13.31 7.42 17.36
C PHE A 100 14.23 8.00 18.45
N GLU A 101 15.16 7.20 18.95
CA GLU A 101 16.10 7.56 20.02
C GLU A 101 17.12 8.62 19.57
N ASN A 102 17.49 8.61 18.29
CA ASN A 102 18.42 9.58 17.69
C ASN A 102 17.73 10.55 16.72
N ASP A 103 16.40 10.60 16.72
CA ASP A 103 15.67 11.53 15.86
C ASP A 103 15.85 12.98 16.39
N PRO A 104 16.40 13.90 15.57
CA PRO A 104 16.69 15.26 16.01
C PRO A 104 15.43 16.07 16.36
N PHE A 105 14.27 15.75 15.77
CA PHE A 105 13.01 16.42 16.09
C PHE A 105 12.45 15.95 17.43
N ILE A 106 12.53 14.65 17.72
CA ILE A 106 12.09 14.08 19.01
C ILE A 106 12.98 14.62 20.15
N ALA A 107 14.29 14.65 19.93
CA ALA A 107 15.24 15.20 20.88
C ALA A 107 15.00 16.70 21.14
N ALA A 108 14.73 17.49 20.10
CA ALA A 108 14.44 18.92 20.24
C ALA A 108 13.18 19.19 21.11
N TRP A 109 12.24 18.24 21.16
CA TRP A 109 11.01 18.33 21.95
C TRP A 109 11.14 17.67 23.33
N ASN A 110 12.33 17.16 23.68
CA ASN A 110 12.58 16.40 24.90
C ASN A 110 11.60 15.22 25.09
N LEU A 111 11.24 14.54 23.99
CA LEU A 111 10.37 13.38 24.01
C LEU A 111 11.19 12.08 24.08
N GLN A 112 10.60 11.04 24.67
CA GLN A 112 11.14 9.68 24.67
C GLN A 112 10.03 8.70 24.33
N ILE A 113 10.31 7.77 23.41
CA ILE A 113 9.34 6.78 22.93
C ILE A 113 9.76 5.40 23.44
N ASP A 114 8.92 4.77 24.25
CA ASP A 114 9.17 3.41 24.75
C ASP A 114 9.20 2.41 23.57
N PRO A 115 10.22 1.55 23.45
CA PRO A 115 10.26 0.49 22.44
C PRO A 115 9.26 -0.65 22.68
N LYS A 116 8.66 -0.74 23.86
CA LYS A 116 7.75 -1.84 24.21
C LYS A 116 6.30 -1.42 24.06
N MET A 117 5.46 -2.35 23.63
CA MET A 117 4.01 -2.15 23.68
C MET A 117 3.54 -2.02 25.13
N HIS A 118 2.65 -1.06 25.36
CA HIS A 118 2.05 -0.86 26.66
C HIS A 118 1.12 -2.04 27.03
N ILE A 119 1.22 -2.52 28.27
CA ILE A 119 0.42 -3.63 28.78
C ILE A 119 -0.74 -3.06 29.60
N THR A 120 -1.97 -3.37 29.17
CA THR A 120 -3.19 -2.90 29.84
C THR A 120 -3.99 -4.07 30.38
N SER A 121 -4.60 -3.91 31.56
CA SER A 121 -5.54 -4.89 32.11
C SER A 121 -6.90 -4.81 31.40
N ALA A 122 -7.42 -5.95 30.98
CA ALA A 122 -8.74 -6.08 30.38
C ALA A 122 -9.57 -7.15 31.11
N ARG A 123 -10.89 -7.13 30.92
CA ARG A 123 -11.81 -8.14 31.42
C ARG A 123 -12.68 -8.70 30.30
N ILE A 124 -13.00 -9.98 30.37
CA ILE A 124 -13.94 -10.62 29.46
C ILE A 124 -15.34 -10.45 30.04
N ILE A 125 -16.21 -9.76 29.32
CA ILE A 125 -17.62 -9.60 29.71
C ILE A 125 -18.34 -10.91 29.37
N PRO A 126 -19.12 -11.49 30.30
CA PRO A 126 -19.87 -12.71 30.01
C PRO A 126 -20.88 -12.44 28.89
N PRO A 127 -21.02 -13.37 27.93
CA PRO A 127 -21.97 -13.23 26.84
C PRO A 127 -23.42 -13.15 27.37
N PRO A 128 -24.27 -12.31 26.76
CA PRO A 128 -25.66 -12.19 27.15
C PRO A 128 -26.43 -13.45 26.76
N THR A 129 -27.55 -13.71 27.43
CA THR A 129 -28.51 -14.70 26.96
C THR A 129 -29.36 -14.11 25.84
N ILE A 130 -29.51 -14.84 24.73
CA ILE A 130 -30.45 -14.49 23.66
C ILE A 130 -31.80 -15.17 23.88
N ILE A 131 -32.87 -14.38 23.82
CA ILE A 131 -34.26 -14.85 23.87
C ILE A 131 -34.85 -14.68 22.46
N TYR A 132 -35.28 -15.78 21.84
CA TYR A 132 -35.88 -15.76 20.49
C TYR A 132 -37.41 -15.75 20.54
N ASN A 133 -38.01 -16.49 21.47
CA ASN A 133 -39.43 -16.40 21.80
C ASN A 133 -39.65 -16.86 23.25
N SER A 134 -40.87 -16.77 23.77
CA SER A 134 -41.20 -17.11 25.16
C SER A 134 -40.84 -18.55 25.58
N ARG A 135 -40.51 -19.44 24.65
CA ARG A 135 -40.15 -20.85 24.90
C ARG A 135 -38.73 -21.21 24.47
N TYR A 136 -37.99 -20.31 23.83
CA TYR A 136 -36.69 -20.61 23.24
C TYR A 136 -35.66 -19.53 23.60
N GLN A 137 -34.72 -19.94 24.44
CA GLN A 137 -33.64 -19.12 24.98
C GLN A 137 -32.32 -19.85 24.74
N ILE A 138 -31.33 -19.16 24.16
CA ILE A 138 -29.97 -19.66 24.03
C ILE A 138 -29.12 -18.97 25.09
N SER A 139 -28.76 -19.72 26.12
CA SER A 139 -27.69 -19.33 27.03
C SER A 139 -26.36 -19.87 26.49
N PRO A 140 -25.30 -19.05 26.46
CA PRO A 140 -23.96 -19.53 26.15
C PRO A 140 -23.58 -20.63 27.13
N GLN A 141 -23.36 -21.87 26.63
CA GLN A 141 -22.91 -22.99 27.45
C GLN A 141 -21.45 -22.79 27.83
N ASN A 142 -21.08 -23.17 29.06
CA ASN A 142 -19.70 -23.22 29.52
C ASN A 142 -18.85 -24.04 28.54
N GLY A 143 -18.03 -23.36 27.73
CA GLY A 143 -17.11 -23.98 26.77
C GLY A 143 -17.37 -23.67 25.29
N SER A 144 -18.52 -23.10 24.91
CA SER A 144 -18.73 -22.59 23.55
C SER A 144 -18.10 -21.20 23.39
N PRO A 145 -17.46 -20.88 22.25
CA PRO A 145 -16.92 -19.54 22.03
C PRO A 145 -18.06 -18.50 22.18
N PRO A 146 -17.88 -17.45 22.99
CA PRO A 146 -18.95 -16.59 23.51
C PRO A 146 -19.68 -15.73 22.47
N SER A 147 -19.39 -15.89 21.17
CA SER A 147 -19.73 -14.89 20.16
C SER A 147 -20.35 -15.47 18.89
N VAL A 148 -20.66 -16.77 18.84
CA VAL A 148 -21.27 -17.40 17.67
C VAL A 148 -22.71 -17.80 17.99
N TRP A 149 -23.66 -17.05 17.43
CA TRP A 149 -25.09 -17.34 17.54
C TRP A 149 -25.53 -18.12 16.30
N GLN A 150 -26.09 -19.30 16.49
CA GLN A 150 -26.66 -20.09 15.40
C GLN A 150 -28.17 -19.92 15.38
N SER A 151 -28.71 -19.62 14.20
CA SER A 151 -30.15 -19.48 13.96
C SER A 151 -30.79 -20.78 13.45
N THR A 152 -30.15 -21.91 13.64
CA THR A 152 -30.70 -23.19 13.18
C THR A 152 -31.84 -23.61 14.12
N ASN A 153 -33.02 -23.91 13.56
CA ASN A 153 -34.21 -24.33 14.29
C ASN A 153 -34.78 -23.33 15.32
N ILE A 154 -34.52 -22.03 15.17
CA ILE A 154 -35.14 -20.97 15.97
C ILE A 154 -36.41 -20.42 15.29
N LYS A 155 -37.34 -19.85 16.06
CA LYS A 155 -38.40 -18.98 15.54
C LYS A 155 -38.12 -17.55 15.97
N PHE A 156 -38.22 -16.60 15.04
CA PHE A 156 -37.95 -15.19 15.33
C PHE A 156 -38.97 -14.61 16.32
N TYR A 157 -38.49 -13.64 17.10
CA TYR A 157 -39.34 -12.87 18.00
C TYR A 157 -40.26 -11.96 17.17
N HIS A 158 -41.56 -12.05 17.40
CA HIS A 158 -42.54 -11.13 16.87
C HIS A 158 -43.17 -10.36 18.03
N PRO A 159 -42.93 -9.04 18.15
CA PRO A 159 -43.60 -8.23 19.17
C PRO A 159 -45.09 -8.13 18.85
N THR A 160 -45.93 -8.45 19.83
CA THR A 160 -47.39 -8.20 19.83
C THR A 160 -47.71 -6.85 20.44
#